data_AF-A0A2J5Q7A5-F1
#
_entry.id   AF-A0A2J5Q7A5-F1
#
_cell.length_a   1.000
_cell.length_b   1.000
_cell.length_c   1.000
_cell.angle_alpha   90.00
_cell.angle_beta   90.00
_cell.angle_gamma   90.00
#
_symmetry.space_group_name_H-M   'P 1'
#
loop_
_entity.id
_entity.type
_entity.pdbx_description
1 polymer ?
#
loop_
_entity_poly.entity_id
_entity_poly.type
_entity_poly.pdbx_seq_one_letter_code
_entity_poly.pdbx_strand_id
1 'polypeptide(L)'
;SMTLPYLFLTLAFPFFKAKQDLDRPFVIFKHRGSTLLATAVVVLVVAFANIFTVIEPVMEAGDWSSALWMVGGPAFFSLLALGIYENYRRRTAVQLMVQES
;
A
#
# COMPACT_ATOMS: atom_id res chain seq x y z
N SER A 1 -3.37 11.56 -9.79
CA SER A 1 -4.46 10.84 -9.11
C SER A 1 -4.05 10.55 -7.67
N MET A 2 -4.90 10.84 -6.68
CA MET A 2 -4.63 10.65 -5.24
C MET A 2 -5.13 9.28 -4.71
N THR A 3 -5.49 8.32 -5.57
CA THR A 3 -6.27 7.12 -5.19
C THR A 3 -5.45 6.02 -4.51
N LEU A 4 -4.17 5.87 -4.87
CA LEU A 4 -3.27 4.86 -4.28
C LEU A 4 -3.06 5.04 -2.77
N PRO A 5 -2.77 6.27 -2.26
CA PRO A 5 -2.74 6.52 -0.82
C PRO A 5 -4.03 6.10 -0.09
N TYR A 6 -5.20 6.38 -0.66
CA TYR A 6 -6.48 6.02 -0.03
C TYR A 6 -6.75 4.52 -0.05
N LEU A 7 -6.36 3.81 -1.12
CA LEU A 7 -6.44 2.34 -1.17
C LEU A 7 -5.58 1.70 -0.08
N PHE A 8 -4.34 2.18 0.08
CA PHE A 8 -3.43 1.70 1.12
C PHE A 8 -4.00 1.91 2.52
N LEU A 9 -4.48 3.12 2.82
CA LEU A 9 -5.10 3.42 4.12
C LEU A 9 -6.34 2.58 4.38
N THR A 10 -7.20 2.40 3.36
CA THR A 10 -8.43 1.63 3.51
C THR A 10 -8.15 0.14 3.72
N LEU A 11 -7.14 -0.40 3.05
CA LEU A 11 -6.64 -1.77 3.26
C LEU A 11 -6.02 -1.95 4.64
N ALA A 12 -5.27 -0.95 5.12
CA ALA A 12 -4.64 -0.98 6.44
C ALA A 12 -5.68 -0.84 7.59
N PHE A 13 -6.82 -0.19 7.33
CA PHE A 13 -7.86 0.10 8.31
C PHE A 13 -8.39 -1.11 9.11
N PRO A 14 -8.74 -2.27 8.52
CA PRO A 14 -9.15 -3.44 9.30
C PRO A 14 -8.04 -3.97 10.22
N PHE A 15 -6.78 -3.95 9.79
CA PHE A 15 -5.63 -4.37 10.59
C PHE A 15 -5.38 -3.39 11.74
N PHE A 16 -5.44 -2.08 11.45
CA PHE A 16 -5.40 -1.04 12.46
C PHE A 16 -6.53 -1.23 13.47
N LYS A 17 -7.75 -1.48 13.01
CA LYS A 17 -8.91 -1.67 13.88
C LYS A 17 -8.81 -2.91 14.77
N ALA A 18 -8.12 -3.96 14.34
CA ALA A 18 -7.90 -5.18 15.13
C ALA A 18 -6.93 -4.98 16.32
N LYS A 19 -6.07 -3.95 16.31
CA LYS A 19 -5.11 -3.69 17.40
C LYS A 19 -5.77 -3.06 18.64
N GLN A 20 -5.85 -3.80 19.73
CA GLN A 20 -6.56 -3.35 20.95
C GLN A 20 -5.72 -2.45 21.89
N ASP A 21 -4.41 -2.35 21.69
CA ASP A 21 -3.47 -1.56 22.52
C ASP A 21 -3.46 -0.04 22.22
N LEU A 22 -4.46 0.49 21.51
CA LEU A 22 -4.53 1.92 21.19
C LEU A 22 -5.77 2.55 21.81
N ASP A 23 -5.58 3.69 22.49
CA ASP A 23 -6.67 4.52 22.97
C ASP A 23 -7.34 5.24 21.78
N ARG A 24 -8.63 4.99 21.57
CA ARG A 24 -9.37 5.45 20.38
C ARG A 24 -10.49 6.39 20.81
N PRO A 25 -10.25 7.72 20.86
CA PRO A 25 -11.25 8.69 21.28
C PRO A 25 -12.45 8.78 20.32
N PHE A 26 -12.34 8.23 19.10
CA PHE A 26 -13.42 8.21 18.12
C PHE A 26 -13.51 6.87 17.38
N VAL A 27 -14.69 6.24 17.38
CA VAL A 27 -14.96 4.97 16.72
C VAL A 27 -16.26 5.06 15.92
N ILE A 28 -16.15 5.29 14.61
CA ILE A 28 -17.30 5.37 13.69
C ILE A 28 -17.94 3.98 13.50
N PHE A 29 -17.11 2.97 13.23
CA PHE A 29 -17.60 1.60 13.03
C PHE A 29 -17.54 0.84 14.35
N LYS A 30 -18.69 0.44 14.90
CA LYS A 30 -18.74 -0.37 16.14
C LYS A 30 -18.57 -1.87 15.87
N HIS A 31 -19.10 -2.36 14.75
CA HIS A 31 -19.07 -3.79 14.41
C HIS A 31 -17.97 -4.17 13.43
N ARG A 32 -17.38 -5.36 13.61
CA ARG A 32 -16.34 -5.92 12.74
C ARG A 32 -16.85 -6.16 11.32
N GLY A 33 -18.09 -6.68 11.17
CA GLY A 33 -18.70 -6.93 9.86
C GLY A 33 -18.88 -5.67 9.02
N SER A 34 -19.35 -4.58 9.62
CA SER A 34 -19.52 -3.29 8.90
C SER A 34 -18.17 -2.71 8.44
N THR A 35 -17.11 -2.83 9.24
CA THR A 35 -15.76 -2.42 8.81
C THR A 35 -15.27 -3.27 7.64
N LEU A 36 -15.42 -4.59 7.71
CA LEU A 36 -14.97 -5.47 6.63
C LEU A 36 -15.73 -5.22 5.34
N LEU A 37 -17.06 -5.01 5.42
CA LEU A 37 -17.89 -4.68 4.26
C LEU A 37 -17.48 -3.35 3.63
N ALA A 38 -17.35 -2.28 4.43
CA ALA A 38 -16.96 -0.97 3.93
C ALA A 38 -15.56 -0.99 3.30
N THR A 39 -14.59 -1.62 3.97
CA THR A 39 -13.25 -1.81 3.40
C THR A 39 -13.31 -2.62 2.10
N ALA A 40 -14.05 -3.73 2.06
CA ALA A 40 -14.14 -4.56 0.86
C ALA A 40 -14.73 -3.78 -0.33
N VAL A 41 -15.80 -3.02 -0.12
CA VAL A 41 -16.42 -2.20 -1.18
C VAL A 41 -15.45 -1.16 -1.72
N VAL A 42 -14.79 -0.39 -0.84
CA VAL A 42 -13.85 0.65 -1.27
C VAL A 42 -12.65 0.04 -2.00
N VAL A 43 -12.09 -1.04 -1.47
CA VAL A 43 -10.94 -1.74 -2.08
C VAL A 43 -11.31 -2.25 -3.46
N LEU A 44 -12.46 -2.88 -3.63
CA LEU A 44 -12.92 -3.38 -4.93
C LEU A 44 -13.07 -2.24 -5.93
N VAL A 45 -13.81 -1.18 -5.59
CA VAL A 45 -14.06 -0.04 -6.49
C VAL A 45 -12.75 0.62 -6.93
N VAL A 46 -11.86 0.90 -5.97
CA VAL A 46 -10.61 1.60 -6.27
C VAL A 46 -9.62 0.67 -7.01
N ALA A 47 -9.62 -0.64 -6.72
CA ALA A 47 -8.82 -1.60 -7.47
C ALA A 47 -9.27 -1.68 -8.93
N PHE A 48 -10.58 -1.78 -9.20
CA PHE A 48 -11.10 -1.74 -10.56
C PHE A 48 -10.69 -0.46 -11.30
N ALA A 49 -10.85 0.71 -10.66
CA ALA A 49 -10.44 1.97 -11.27
C ALA A 49 -8.95 1.98 -11.66
N ASN A 50 -8.05 1.47 -10.81
CA ASN A 50 -6.62 1.40 -11.11
C ASN A 50 -6.31 0.40 -12.24
N ILE A 51 -7.00 -0.74 -12.30
CA ILE A 51 -6.86 -1.70 -13.42
C ILE A 51 -7.24 -1.03 -14.75
N PHE A 52 -8.38 -0.34 -14.79
CA PHE A 52 -8.80 0.39 -16.00
C PHE A 52 -7.78 1.45 -16.39
N THR A 53 -7.29 2.25 -15.45
CA THR A 53 -6.27 3.27 -15.72
C THR A 53 -4.99 2.68 -16.36
N VAL A 54 -4.58 1.47 -15.99
CA VAL A 54 -3.41 0.81 -16.59
C VAL A 54 -3.72 0.26 -17.99
N ILE A 55 -4.94 -0.23 -18.22
CA ILE A 55 -5.34 -0.88 -19.48
C ILE A 55 -5.78 0.13 -20.55
N GLU A 56 -6.35 1.27 -20.16
CA GLU A 56 -6.81 2.37 -21.02
C GLU A 56 -5.83 2.73 -22.17
N PRO A 57 -4.52 3.00 -21.92
CA PRO A 57 -3.58 3.33 -23.00
C PRO A 57 -3.40 2.19 -24.02
N VAL A 58 -3.56 0.93 -23.60
CA VAL A 58 -3.49 -0.24 -24.49
C VAL A 58 -4.74 -0.34 -25.35
N MET A 59 -5.92 -0.12 -24.76
CA MET A 59 -7.19 -0.26 -25.46
C MET A 59 -7.43 0.86 -26.46
N GLU A 60 -7.03 2.09 -26.15
CA GLU A 60 -7.31 3.26 -27.00
C GLU A 60 -6.20 3.57 -28.01
N ALA A 61 -4.94 3.46 -27.58
CA ALA A 61 -3.79 3.87 -28.38
C ALA A 61 -2.87 2.71 -28.79
N GLY A 62 -3.14 1.47 -28.32
CA GLY A 62 -2.26 0.33 -28.52
C GLY A 62 -0.91 0.47 -27.81
N ASP A 63 -0.79 1.39 -26.84
CA ASP A 63 0.48 1.72 -26.20
C ASP A 63 0.75 0.82 -24.99
N TRP A 64 1.29 -0.36 -25.29
CA TRP A 64 1.76 -1.33 -24.30
C TRP A 64 2.94 -0.82 -23.46
N SER A 65 3.76 0.07 -23.99
CA SER A 65 4.92 0.61 -23.27
C SER A 65 4.47 1.46 -22.09
N SER A 66 3.51 2.36 -22.32
CA SER A 66 2.94 3.20 -21.27
C SER A 66 2.29 2.36 -20.17
N ALA A 67 1.49 1.35 -20.52
CA ALA A 67 0.87 0.45 -19.54
C ALA A 67 1.91 -0.32 -18.69
N LEU A 68 2.97 -0.83 -19.34
CA LEU A 68 4.06 -1.51 -18.63
C LEU A 68 4.79 -0.56 -17.67
N TRP A 69 5.04 0.68 -18.07
CA TRP A 69 5.71 1.66 -17.20
C TRP A 69 4.84 2.14 -16.04
N MET A 70 3.52 2.18 -16.19
CA MET A 70 2.59 2.52 -15.10
C MET A 70 2.66 1.55 -13.93
N VAL A 71 2.95 0.27 -14.19
CA VAL A 71 3.16 -0.76 -13.15
C VAL A 71 4.64 -0.90 -12.81
N GLY A 72 5.50 -0.92 -13.84
CA GLY A 72 6.93 -1.16 -13.74
C GLY A 72 7.69 -0.07 -12.99
N GLY A 73 7.32 1.20 -13.17
CA GLY A 73 7.94 2.32 -12.45
C GLY A 73 7.80 2.17 -10.93
N PRO A 74 6.58 2.14 -10.38
CA PRO A 74 6.37 1.92 -8.95
C PRO A 74 7.00 0.63 -8.43
N ALA A 75 6.96 -0.47 -9.18
CA ALA A 75 7.56 -1.74 -8.77
C ALA A 75 9.09 -1.64 -8.65
N PHE A 76 9.75 -1.07 -9.65
CA PHE A 76 11.20 -0.86 -9.65
C PHE A 76 11.65 0.03 -8.49
N PHE A 77 10.99 1.18 -8.31
CA PHE A 77 11.33 2.09 -7.20
C PHE A 77 11.04 1.48 -5.83
N SER A 78 9.99 0.64 -5.71
CA SER A 78 9.70 -0.07 -4.45
C SER A 78 10.80 -1.07 -4.11
N LEU A 79 11.26 -1.85 -5.09
CA LEU A 79 12.38 -2.79 -4.89
C LEU A 79 13.69 -2.07 -4.55
N LEU A 80 13.96 -0.96 -5.23
CA LEU A 80 15.13 -0.12 -4.95
C LEU A 80 15.08 0.46 -3.53
N ALA A 81 13.92 0.96 -3.10
CA ALA A 81 13.71 1.45 -1.75
C ALA A 81 13.91 0.35 -0.70
N LEU A 82 13.40 -0.86 -0.95
CA LEU A 82 13.63 -2.03 -0.08
C LEU A 82 15.11 -2.42 0.00
N GLY A 83 15.83 -2.37 -1.12
CA GLY A 83 17.27 -2.62 -1.14
C GLY A 83 18.06 -1.61 -0.30
N ILE A 84 17.72 -0.32 -0.41
CA ILE A 84 18.31 0.73 0.43
C ILE A 84 17.97 0.51 1.90
N TYR A 85 16.70 0.21 2.22
CA TYR A 85 16.24 -0.05 3.58
C TYR A 85 16.97 -1.22 4.22
N GLU A 86 17.13 -2.34 3.50
CA GLU A 86 17.82 -3.52 4.02
C GLU A 86 19.32 -3.26 4.20
N ASN A 87 19.96 -2.53 3.30
CA ASN A 87 21.34 -2.09 3.48
C ASN A 87 21.51 -1.18 4.72
N TYR A 88 20.59 -0.23 4.93
CA TYR A 88 20.59 0.61 6.13
C TYR A 88 20.40 -0.24 7.39
N ARG A 89 19.38 -1.10 7.42
CA ARG A 89 19.07 -1.98 8.55
C ARG A 89 20.25 -2.85 8.94
N ARG A 90 20.96 -3.44 7.97
CA ARG A 90 22.17 -4.24 8.22
C ARG A 90 23.28 -3.43 8.86
N ARG A 91 23.53 -2.20 8.38
CA ARG A 91 24.56 -1.32 8.95
C ARG A 91 24.22 -0.91 10.38
N THR A 92 22.97 -0.54 10.65
CA THR A 92 22.52 -0.18 11.99
C THR A 92 22.57 -1.37 12.95
N ALA A 93 22.19 -2.58 12.51
CA ALA A 93 22.29 -3.79 13.33
C ALA A 93 23.75 -4.10 13.71
N VAL A 94 24.70 -3.97 12.78
CA VAL A 94 26.13 -4.14 13.05
C VAL A 94 26.64 -3.08 14.04
N GLN A 95 26.21 -1.83 13.92
CA GLN A 95 26.60 -0.76 14.85
C GLN A 95 26.11 -1.01 16.28
N LEU A 96 24.89 -1.52 16.45
CA LEU A 96 24.35 -1.87 17.76
C LEU A 96 25.14 -3.02 18.41
N MET A 97 25.51 -4.04 17.64
CA MET A 97 26.32 -5.17 18.14
C MET A 97 27.74 -4.76 18.55
N VAL A 98 28.34 -3.75 17.88
CA VAL A 98 29.65 -3.20 18.23
C VAL A 98 29.60 -2.28 19.46
N GLN A 99 28.46 -1.66 19.76
CA GLN A 99 28.30 -0.86 20.98
C GLN A 99 28.05 -1.69 22.24
N GLU A 100 27.47 -2.90 22.10
CA GLU A 100 27.21 -3.81 23.22
C GLU A 100 28.42 -4.70 23.58
N SER A 101 29.50 -4.70 22.78
CA SER A 101 30.76 -5.45 23.00
C SER A 101 31.89 -4.60 23.55
#